data_AF-A0A6C0EYW4-F1
#
_entry.id   AF-A0A6C0EYW4-F1
#
_cell.length_a   1.000
_cell.length_b   1.000
_cell.length_c   1.000
_cell.angle_alpha   90.00
_cell.angle_beta   90.00
_cell.angle_gamma   90.00
#
_symmetry.space_group_name_H-M   'P 1'
#
loop_
_entity.id
_entity.type
_entity.pdbx_description
1 polymer ?
#
loop_
_entity_poly.entity_id
_entity_poly.type
_entity_poly.pdbx_seq_one_letter_code
_entity_poly.pdbx_strand_id
1 'polypeptide(L)'
;MEEVWKNISYSSRYEVSNLSNIRHIEKKKNITVNYERLKKTNSRARIYLPTKDNKKKNYYLHRIVAQHFIENTNDLPEVNHKNGDFYDNRACNLEWISKIDNMRHAVDNNLILNKFKRRIRVFNKISNQEQFFDSITECAKFLNCGPGTISKICNNKKIKGSRSLKSVLQCDLKGNILNKFNSYHDAAEQLKISKSAIYSCCSYHKHNDNNRPKCYKVKCLKDFIFKFDEDQGKFQDLEISYADIQQNDYNYKENEIENILWKPYPELDKYLVSNTGEVKHERTNRILKGSKVSGYRFVNIHRDDGTRKNCLIHRLVAQTFLENPEKKPVVNHKDTNILNNHVSNLEWVTYKENMNTKETINNLKKGKNSKNILQINIETGDIVCKFYGATEGSQILNINPGLILSICKYYHVNKKCGVGKSMYNNKTYKKTHIFIFEEDEEKLPEILNIAKIDNGHGHSGPKRRIVTVQIDKTTNQIINTFESGYDASKKLKFKYSGINQCCNYYKYNDEDRPKCYKLKTYNGFIFKQIVE
;
A
#
# COMPACT_ATOMS: atom_id res chain seq x y z
N MET A 1 -2.32 56.33 9.89
CA MET A 1 -3.49 55.70 10.54
C MET A 1 -3.61 56.31 11.92
N GLU A 2 -4.76 56.89 12.25
CA GLU A 2 -5.02 57.40 13.59
C GLU A 2 -5.13 56.25 14.60
N GLU A 3 -4.74 56.50 15.85
CA GLU A 3 -4.82 55.52 16.92
C GLU A 3 -6.24 55.49 17.50
N VAL A 4 -6.89 54.34 17.35
CA VAL A 4 -8.26 54.10 17.83
C VAL A 4 -8.20 53.16 19.03
N TRP A 5 -8.91 53.50 20.10
CA TRP A 5 -8.94 52.75 21.36
C TRP A 5 -10.28 52.04 21.58
N LYS A 6 -10.25 50.81 22.10
CA LYS A 6 -11.43 50.00 22.44
C LYS A 6 -11.28 49.36 23.82
N ASN A 7 -12.38 49.32 24.59
CA ASN A 7 -12.42 48.69 25.92
C ASN A 7 -12.27 47.17 25.81
N ILE A 8 -11.49 46.57 26.71
CA ILE A 8 -11.29 45.12 26.76
C ILE A 8 -12.44 44.47 27.51
N SER A 9 -13.31 43.73 26.82
CA SER A 9 -14.58 43.22 27.36
C SER A 9 -14.45 42.31 28.60
N TYR A 10 -13.35 41.56 28.70
CA TYR A 10 -13.06 40.68 29.84
C TYR A 10 -12.14 41.30 30.90
N SER A 11 -11.71 42.56 30.70
CA SER A 11 -10.87 43.30 31.65
C SER A 11 -11.25 44.79 31.64
N SER A 12 -12.31 45.12 32.39
CA SER A 12 -13.02 46.41 32.31
C SER A 12 -12.20 47.66 32.63
N ARG A 13 -11.02 47.52 33.25
CA ARG A 13 -10.13 48.64 33.60
C ARG A 13 -9.12 48.99 32.50
N TYR A 14 -9.11 48.23 31.41
CA TYR A 14 -8.11 48.34 30.36
C TYR A 14 -8.74 48.54 28.98
N GLU A 15 -8.06 49.30 28.14
CA GLU A 15 -8.38 49.52 26.74
C GLU A 15 -7.17 49.16 25.87
N VAL A 16 -7.43 48.71 24.64
CA VAL A 16 -6.44 48.32 23.63
C VAL A 16 -6.58 49.20 22.40
N SER A 17 -5.46 49.56 21.77
CA SER A 17 -5.45 50.32 20.52
C SER A 17 -5.21 49.47 19.28
N ASN A 18 -5.62 49.98 18.12
CA ASN A 18 -5.33 49.36 16.81
C ASN A 18 -3.82 49.30 16.51
N LEU A 19 -3.00 50.10 17.20
CA LEU A 19 -1.54 50.08 17.14
C LEU A 19 -0.89 49.12 18.15
N SER A 20 -1.68 48.30 18.82
CA SER A 20 -1.26 47.31 19.82
C SER A 20 -0.80 47.85 21.18
N ASN A 21 -1.14 49.11 21.50
CA ASN A 21 -0.92 49.65 22.84
C ASN A 21 -2.06 49.21 23.78
N ILE A 22 -1.74 48.99 25.06
CA ILE A 22 -2.72 48.72 26.11
C ILE A 22 -2.47 49.68 27.25
N ARG A 23 -3.54 50.27 27.80
CA ARG A 23 -3.45 51.18 28.93
C ARG A 23 -4.56 50.97 29.94
N HIS A 24 -4.30 51.36 31.19
CA HIS A 24 -5.33 51.47 32.20
C HIS A 24 -6.18 52.71 31.93
N ILE A 25 -7.51 52.56 31.94
CA ILE A 25 -8.45 53.61 31.52
C ILE A 25 -8.35 54.84 32.44
N GLU A 26 -8.48 54.65 33.77
CA GLU A 26 -8.45 55.76 34.74
C GLU A 26 -7.08 56.41 34.87
N LYS A 27 -6.03 55.60 35.03
CA LYS A 27 -4.66 56.08 35.25
C LYS A 27 -3.96 56.55 33.97
N LYS A 28 -4.58 56.34 32.80
CA LYS A 28 -4.02 56.53 31.45
C LYS A 28 -2.58 56.04 31.28
N LYS A 29 -2.22 54.99 32.03
CA LYS A 29 -0.86 54.43 32.08
C LYS A 29 -0.76 53.26 31.11
N ASN A 30 0.16 53.36 30.16
CA ASN A 30 0.46 52.29 29.20
C ASN A 30 1.15 51.10 29.88
N ILE A 31 0.83 49.90 29.42
CA ILE A 31 1.56 48.68 29.75
C ILE A 31 2.75 48.57 28.80
N THR A 32 3.97 48.62 29.35
CA THR A 32 5.19 48.49 28.56
C THR A 32 5.48 47.03 28.22
N VAL A 33 5.68 46.74 26.93
CA VAL A 33 6.15 45.44 26.43
C VAL A 33 7.65 45.53 26.14
N ASN A 34 8.46 44.70 26.81
CA ASN A 34 9.89 44.65 26.56
C ASN A 34 10.19 43.75 25.35
N TYR A 35 10.17 44.32 24.14
CA TYR A 35 10.44 43.60 22.90
C TYR A 35 11.86 43.08 22.79
N GLU A 36 12.86 43.76 23.36
CA GLU A 36 14.25 43.30 23.34
C GLU A 36 14.42 41.94 24.04
N ARG A 37 13.82 41.77 25.21
CA ARG A 37 13.82 40.49 25.94
C ARG A 37 13.09 39.40 25.16
N LEU A 38 11.98 39.75 24.50
CA LEU A 38 11.20 38.82 23.70
C LEU A 38 11.97 38.34 22.46
N LYS A 39 12.75 39.22 21.82
CA LYS A 39 13.65 38.87 20.70
C LYS A 39 14.76 37.91 21.13
N LYS A 40 15.39 38.15 22.29
CA LYS A 40 16.42 37.24 22.84
C LYS A 40 15.89 35.83 23.13
N THR A 41 14.64 35.71 23.58
CA THR A 41 14.03 34.42 23.96
C THR A 41 13.16 33.82 22.85
N ASN A 42 13.05 34.49 21.71
CA ASN A 42 12.16 34.14 20.60
C ASN A 42 10.73 33.84 21.08
N SER A 43 10.17 34.72 21.92
CA SER A 43 8.85 34.54 22.54
C SER A 43 7.87 35.62 22.13
N ARG A 44 6.58 35.28 22.04
CA ARG A 44 5.50 36.22 21.68
C ARG A 44 5.13 37.15 22.83
N ALA A 45 4.71 38.36 22.50
CA ALA A 45 4.21 39.33 23.48
C ALA A 45 2.97 38.79 24.21
N ARG A 46 3.05 38.78 25.55
CA ARG A 46 1.97 38.38 26.45
C ARG A 46 1.73 39.46 27.50
N ILE A 47 0.46 39.76 27.75
CA ILE A 47 0.02 40.79 28.69
C ILE A 47 -0.76 40.14 29.82
N TYR A 48 -0.42 40.52 31.05
CA TYR A 48 -1.16 40.13 32.24
C TYR A 48 -2.32 41.09 32.43
N LEU A 49 -3.55 40.57 32.34
CA LEU A 49 -4.76 41.33 32.61
C LEU A 49 -5.60 40.62 33.69
N PRO A 50 -6.23 41.36 34.62
CA PRO A 50 -7.18 40.78 35.55
C PRO A 50 -8.46 40.38 34.82
N THR A 51 -9.01 39.21 35.18
CA THR A 51 -10.34 38.77 34.76
C THR A 51 -11.43 39.49 35.56
N LYS A 52 -12.70 39.27 35.20
CA LYS A 52 -13.86 39.75 35.99
C LYS A 52 -13.80 39.31 37.46
N ASP A 53 -13.32 38.10 37.73
CA ASP A 53 -13.13 37.55 39.09
C ASP A 53 -11.82 38.01 39.76
N ASN A 54 -11.19 39.07 39.24
CA ASN A 54 -9.96 39.66 39.74
C ASN A 54 -8.73 38.72 39.75
N LYS A 55 -8.77 37.61 39.00
CA LYS A 55 -7.62 36.71 38.81
C LYS A 55 -6.74 37.21 37.66
N LYS A 56 -5.42 37.24 37.84
CA LYS A 56 -4.49 37.64 36.77
C LYS A 56 -4.31 36.49 35.77
N LYS A 57 -4.57 36.76 34.47
CA LYS A 57 -4.35 35.80 33.38
C LYS A 57 -3.45 36.41 32.31
N ASN A 58 -2.66 35.55 31.66
CA ASN A 58 -1.81 35.91 30.53
C ASN A 58 -2.58 35.79 29.20
N TYR A 59 -2.59 36.87 28.43
CA TYR A 59 -3.21 36.92 27.10
C TYR A 59 -2.16 37.28 26.04
N TYR A 60 -2.27 36.69 24.85
CA TYR A 60 -1.41 37.06 23.73
C TYR A 60 -1.82 38.41 23.15
N LEU A 61 -0.88 39.33 22.98
CA LEU A 61 -1.17 40.70 22.55
C LEU A 61 -1.93 40.75 21.21
N HIS A 62 -1.43 40.06 20.17
CA HIS A 62 -2.13 39.98 18.87
C HIS A 62 -3.57 39.46 18.98
N ARG A 63 -3.87 38.55 19.91
CA ARG A 63 -5.25 38.05 20.10
C ARG A 63 -6.15 39.09 20.74
N ILE A 64 -5.62 39.85 21.70
CA ILE A 64 -6.35 40.99 22.28
C ILE A 64 -6.69 41.98 21.17
N VAL A 65 -5.72 42.37 20.34
CA VAL A 65 -5.93 43.32 19.26
C VAL A 65 -6.94 42.78 18.23
N ALA A 66 -6.74 41.56 17.73
CA ALA A 66 -7.63 40.96 16.74
C ALA A 66 -9.07 40.83 17.23
N GLN A 67 -9.30 40.44 18.48
CA GLN A 67 -10.65 40.33 19.06
C GLN A 67 -11.44 41.64 19.07
N HIS A 68 -10.75 42.78 19.14
CA HIS A 68 -11.42 44.09 19.26
C HIS A 68 -11.47 44.85 17.95
N PHE A 69 -10.52 44.61 17.03
CA PHE A 69 -10.40 45.38 15.78
C PHE A 69 -10.71 44.57 14.51
N ILE A 70 -10.85 43.25 14.60
CA ILE A 70 -11.08 42.38 13.44
C ILE A 70 -12.29 41.49 13.70
N GLU A 71 -13.31 41.63 12.86
CA GLU A 71 -14.48 40.76 12.91
C GLU A 71 -14.11 39.33 12.56
N ASN A 72 -14.58 38.38 13.37
CA ASN A 72 -14.39 36.95 13.16
C ASN A 72 -15.71 36.28 12.76
N THR A 73 -16.24 36.66 11.60
CA THR A 73 -17.55 36.19 11.10
C THR A 73 -17.64 34.67 10.94
N ASN A 74 -16.51 33.98 10.78
CA ASN A 74 -16.42 32.55 10.55
C ASN A 74 -15.94 31.74 11.76
N ASP A 75 -15.86 32.36 12.95
CA ASP A 75 -15.37 31.75 14.20
C ASP A 75 -14.05 30.99 14.04
N LEU A 76 -13.09 31.61 13.34
CA LEU A 76 -11.79 31.02 13.08
C LEU A 76 -10.92 31.00 14.36
N PRO A 77 -10.17 29.91 14.59
CA PRO A 77 -9.56 29.65 15.90
C PRO A 77 -8.23 30.37 16.16
N GLU A 78 -7.53 30.84 15.12
CA GLU A 78 -6.17 31.38 15.21
C GLU A 78 -6.07 32.78 14.62
N VAL A 79 -5.07 33.55 15.08
CA VAL A 79 -4.76 34.87 14.56
C VAL A 79 -3.39 34.80 13.91
N ASN A 80 -3.30 35.21 12.65
CA ASN A 80 -2.08 35.26 11.86
C ASN A 80 -1.48 36.67 11.85
N HIS A 81 -0.17 36.75 11.65
CA HIS A 81 0.57 37.97 11.34
C HIS A 81 0.86 37.96 9.83
N LYS A 82 0.22 38.84 9.07
CA LYS A 82 0.28 38.84 7.59
C LYS A 82 1.70 38.94 7.06
N ASN A 83 2.53 39.78 7.68
CA ASN A 83 3.95 39.96 7.34
C ASN A 83 4.90 38.90 7.94
N GLY A 84 4.39 37.93 8.69
CA GLY A 84 5.20 36.90 9.36
C GLY A 84 5.97 37.37 10.61
N ASP A 85 5.99 38.68 10.90
CA ASP A 85 6.60 39.22 12.11
C ASP A 85 5.61 39.19 13.28
N PHE A 86 5.82 38.24 14.20
CA PHE A 86 4.97 38.11 15.38
C PHE A 86 5.19 39.20 16.46
N TYR A 87 6.12 40.14 16.23
CA TYR A 87 6.28 41.35 17.04
C TYR A 87 5.43 42.52 16.52
N ASP A 88 5.01 42.51 15.25
CA ASP A 88 4.10 43.52 14.69
C ASP A 88 2.63 43.17 14.97
N ASN A 89 2.16 43.57 16.16
CA ASN A 89 0.82 43.24 16.64
C ASN A 89 -0.26 44.25 16.20
N ARG A 90 0.02 45.14 15.25
CA ARG A 90 -0.95 46.15 14.77
C ARG A 90 -2.13 45.48 14.08
N ALA A 91 -3.34 46.00 14.30
CA ALA A 91 -4.57 45.42 13.77
C ALA A 91 -4.55 45.23 12.24
N CYS A 92 -3.93 46.16 11.49
CA CYS A 92 -3.81 46.04 10.03
C CYS A 92 -2.98 44.82 9.58
N ASN A 93 -2.01 44.41 10.39
CA ASN A 93 -1.12 43.28 10.14
C ASN A 93 -1.69 41.95 10.65
N LEU A 94 -2.85 41.95 11.29
CA LEU A 94 -3.46 40.74 11.85
C LEU A 94 -4.66 40.29 11.02
N GLU A 95 -4.97 38.99 11.09
CA GLU A 95 -6.18 38.40 10.52
C GLU A 95 -6.58 37.13 11.27
N TRP A 96 -7.88 36.81 11.29
CA TRP A 96 -8.37 35.53 11.78
C TRP A 96 -8.20 34.48 10.69
N ILE A 97 -7.60 33.34 11.05
CA ILE A 97 -7.22 32.29 10.10
C ILE A 97 -7.53 30.90 10.67
N SER A 98 -7.72 29.92 9.79
CA SER A 98 -7.79 28.52 10.19
C SER A 98 -6.40 27.99 10.53
N LYS A 99 -6.31 27.02 11.43
CA LYS A 99 -5.03 26.37 11.78
C LYS A 99 -4.26 25.82 10.57
N ILE A 100 -4.99 25.31 9.57
CA ILE A 100 -4.38 24.75 8.35
C ILE A 100 -3.80 25.87 7.49
N ASP A 101 -4.53 26.97 7.34
CA ASP A 101 -4.09 28.08 6.51
C ASP A 101 -2.96 28.88 7.18
N ASN A 102 -2.94 28.93 8.52
CA ASN A 102 -1.82 29.48 9.28
C ASN A 102 -0.51 28.69 9.05
N MET A 103 -0.60 27.35 9.05
CA MET A 103 0.55 26.50 8.72
C MET A 103 1.02 26.72 7.28
N ARG A 104 0.09 26.91 6.33
CA ARG A 104 0.41 27.18 4.92
C ARG A 104 1.08 28.54 4.74
N HIS A 105 0.51 29.60 5.31
CA HIS A 105 1.13 30.93 5.31
C HIS A 105 2.56 30.88 5.84
N ALA A 106 2.81 30.12 6.91
CA ALA A 106 4.13 29.92 7.46
C ALA A 106 5.08 29.09 6.56
N VAL A 107 4.57 28.22 5.69
CA VAL A 107 5.38 27.55 4.65
C VAL A 107 5.66 28.50 3.50
N ASP A 108 4.62 29.16 2.97
CA ASP A 108 4.69 30.04 1.80
C ASP A 108 5.60 31.25 2.04
N ASN A 109 5.66 31.74 3.27
CA ASN A 109 6.55 32.84 3.68
C ASN A 109 7.89 32.34 4.24
N ASN A 110 8.26 31.06 4.01
CA ASN A 110 9.51 30.45 4.47
C ASN A 110 9.75 30.50 6.00
N LEU A 111 8.71 30.70 6.81
CA LEU A 111 8.80 30.78 8.28
C LEU A 111 9.06 29.40 8.94
N ILE A 112 8.89 28.30 8.19
CA ILE A 112 9.05 26.91 8.68
C ILE A 112 10.30 26.20 8.11
N LEU A 113 10.82 26.63 6.96
CA LEU A 113 11.66 25.77 6.11
C LEU A 113 13.09 25.49 6.60
N ASN A 114 13.64 26.28 7.52
CA ASN A 114 15.08 26.19 7.86
C ASN A 114 15.41 25.63 9.24
N LYS A 115 14.43 25.14 10.02
CA LYS A 115 14.71 24.73 11.41
C LYS A 115 15.04 23.24 11.62
N PHE A 116 14.77 22.36 10.64
CA PHE A 116 14.69 20.91 10.92
C PHE A 116 15.41 19.95 9.96
N LYS A 117 16.09 20.38 8.90
CA LYS A 117 16.94 19.48 8.10
C LYS A 117 18.39 19.60 8.55
N ARG A 118 18.80 18.82 9.55
CA ARG A 118 20.23 18.60 9.82
C ARG A 118 20.61 17.28 9.19
N ARG A 119 21.45 17.32 8.15
CA ARG A 119 22.02 16.10 7.59
C ARG A 119 22.86 15.41 8.67
N ILE A 120 22.89 14.10 8.65
CA ILE A 120 23.68 13.30 9.59
C ILE A 120 24.90 12.79 8.85
N ARG A 121 26.08 13.11 9.37
CA ARG A 121 27.34 12.53 8.91
C ARG A 121 27.63 11.29 9.75
N VAL A 122 27.94 10.20 9.08
CA VAL A 122 28.45 8.96 9.68
C VAL A 122 29.84 8.74 9.09
N PHE A 123 30.85 8.75 9.95
CA PHE A 123 32.24 8.53 9.56
C PHE A 123 32.76 7.27 10.23
N ASN A 124 33.29 6.35 9.42
CA ASN A 124 33.90 5.13 9.89
C ASN A 124 35.39 5.37 10.14
N LYS A 125 35.81 5.27 11.41
CA LYS A 125 37.20 5.51 11.84
C LYS A 125 38.17 4.44 11.37
N ILE A 126 37.69 3.24 11.04
CA ILE A 126 38.52 2.12 10.57
C ILE A 126 38.71 2.21 9.06
N SER A 127 37.62 2.34 8.30
CA SER A 127 37.68 2.39 6.83
C SER A 127 37.97 3.78 6.27
N ASN A 128 37.95 4.82 7.12
CA ASN A 128 38.09 6.22 6.75
C ASN A 128 37.03 6.70 5.72
N GLN A 129 35.89 6.02 5.68
CA GLN A 129 34.78 6.33 4.77
C GLN A 129 33.73 7.20 5.47
N GLU A 130 33.15 8.14 4.73
CA GLU A 130 32.04 8.96 5.21
C GLU A 130 30.77 8.77 4.38
N GLN A 131 29.64 8.91 5.06
CA GLN A 131 28.31 8.81 4.47
C GLN A 131 27.39 9.86 5.08
N PHE A 132 26.51 10.42 4.25
CA PHE A 132 25.55 11.45 4.65
C PHE A 132 24.12 10.93 4.52
N PHE A 133 23.28 11.32 5.47
CA PHE A 133 21.85 11.01 5.48
C PHE A 133 21.03 12.29 5.62
N ASP A 134 19.89 12.37 4.93
CA ASP A 134 19.07 13.58 4.94
C ASP A 134 18.15 13.66 6.17
N SER A 135 18.07 12.57 6.94
CA SER A 135 17.34 12.54 8.21
C SER A 135 17.92 11.57 9.24
N ILE A 136 17.64 11.84 10.52
CA ILE A 136 17.93 10.93 11.64
C ILE A 136 17.27 9.56 11.41
N THR A 137 16.05 9.54 10.86
CA THR A 137 15.30 8.29 10.64
C THR A 137 15.98 7.39 9.63
N GLU A 138 16.52 7.97 8.56
CA GLU A 138 17.23 7.25 7.52
C GLU A 138 18.57 6.69 8.04
N CYS A 139 19.35 7.52 8.73
CA CYS A 139 20.58 7.11 9.41
C CYS A 139 20.32 5.99 10.43
N ALA A 140 19.25 6.10 11.22
CA ALA A 140 18.88 5.11 12.23
C ALA A 140 18.50 3.74 11.62
N LYS A 141 17.82 3.75 10.46
CA LYS A 141 17.53 2.53 9.70
C LYS A 141 18.81 1.87 9.19
N PHE A 142 19.69 2.67 8.58
CA PHE A 142 20.98 2.20 8.08
C PHE A 142 21.83 1.55 9.19
N LEU A 143 21.87 2.18 10.36
CA LEU A 143 22.62 1.69 11.53
C LEU A 143 21.85 0.68 12.41
N ASN A 144 20.65 0.28 11.98
CA ASN A 144 19.75 -0.62 12.70
C ASN A 144 19.63 -0.28 14.20
N CYS A 145 19.21 0.95 14.49
CA CYS A 145 18.98 1.45 15.84
C CYS A 145 17.78 2.41 15.90
N GLY A 146 17.39 2.81 17.11
CA GLY A 146 16.30 3.77 17.29
C GLY A 146 16.71 5.20 16.89
N PRO A 147 15.84 6.01 16.25
CA PRO A 147 16.12 7.42 15.93
C PRO A 147 16.55 8.26 17.13
N GLY A 148 15.99 7.96 18.32
CA GLY A 148 16.37 8.61 19.57
C GLY A 148 17.81 8.30 20.02
N THR A 149 18.41 7.21 19.55
CA THR A 149 19.81 6.87 19.82
C THR A 149 20.73 7.78 19.02
N ILE A 150 20.50 7.91 17.70
CA ILE A 150 21.26 8.81 16.83
C ILE A 150 21.16 10.27 17.31
N SER A 151 19.97 10.71 17.70
CA SER A 151 19.78 12.05 18.26
C SER A 151 20.57 12.28 19.55
N LYS A 152 20.66 11.27 20.44
CA LYS A 152 21.47 11.37 21.67
C LYS A 152 22.96 11.41 21.37
N ILE A 153 23.43 10.60 20.41
CA ILE A 153 24.83 10.57 19.94
C ILE A 153 25.22 11.94 19.37
N CYS A 154 24.44 12.47 18.41
CA CYS A 154 24.73 13.77 17.78
C CYS A 154 24.67 14.96 18.76
N ASN A 155 23.99 14.81 19.90
CA ASN A 155 23.89 15.83 20.95
C ASN A 155 24.83 15.56 22.14
N ASN A 156 25.76 14.61 22.04
CA ASN A 156 26.69 14.22 23.11
C ASN A 156 26.02 13.89 24.46
N LYS A 157 24.79 13.36 24.44
CA LYS A 157 24.05 12.98 25.66
C LYS A 157 24.36 11.53 26.05
N LYS A 158 24.70 11.29 27.32
CA LYS A 158 24.92 9.93 27.87
C LYS A 158 23.75 9.00 27.57
N ILE A 159 24.02 7.87 26.91
CA ILE A 159 23.03 6.82 26.65
C ILE A 159 22.88 6.00 27.94
N LYS A 160 21.86 6.28 28.75
CA LYS A 160 21.50 5.40 29.87
C LYS A 160 20.97 4.06 29.32
N GLY A 161 21.74 3.00 29.52
CA GLY A 161 21.29 1.60 29.55
C GLY A 161 20.25 1.20 28.50
N SER A 162 20.53 1.41 27.21
CA SER A 162 19.85 0.58 26.20
C SER A 162 20.37 -0.83 26.39
N ARG A 163 19.50 -1.84 26.55
CA ARG A 163 19.90 -3.25 26.47
C ARG A 163 20.53 -3.45 25.09
N SER A 164 21.85 -3.27 24.99
CA SER A 164 22.57 -3.69 23.79
C SER A 164 22.40 -5.19 23.72
N LEU A 165 22.05 -5.69 22.54
CA LEU A 165 22.18 -7.10 22.24
C LEU A 165 23.68 -7.38 22.28
N LYS A 166 24.19 -7.73 23.46
CA LYS A 166 25.57 -8.14 23.64
C LYS A 166 25.75 -9.50 22.98
N SER A 167 26.81 -9.64 22.19
CA SER A 167 27.27 -10.92 21.70
C SER A 167 27.53 -11.87 22.87
N VAL A 168 27.30 -13.16 22.62
CA VAL A 168 27.41 -14.21 23.63
C VAL A 168 28.38 -15.27 23.12
N LEU A 169 29.30 -15.67 23.98
CA LEU A 169 30.22 -16.78 23.75
C LEU A 169 29.69 -18.02 24.46
N GLN A 170 29.63 -19.14 23.74
CA GLN A 170 29.47 -20.47 24.33
C GLN A 170 30.86 -21.08 24.50
N CYS A 171 31.19 -21.48 25.71
CA CYS A 171 32.45 -22.08 26.08
C CYS A 171 32.24 -23.50 26.62
N ASP A 172 33.26 -24.33 26.49
CA ASP A 172 33.35 -25.59 27.23
C ASP A 172 33.58 -25.32 28.73
N LEU A 173 33.53 -26.38 29.55
CA LEU A 173 33.76 -26.28 31.00
C LEU A 173 35.20 -25.88 31.37
N LYS A 174 36.15 -25.96 30.43
CA LYS A 174 37.54 -25.52 30.60
C LYS A 174 37.73 -24.05 30.21
N GLY A 175 36.69 -23.38 29.70
CA GLY A 175 36.70 -21.99 29.30
C GLY A 175 37.09 -21.72 27.84
N ASN A 176 37.29 -22.77 27.03
CA ASN A 176 37.59 -22.64 25.60
C ASN A 176 36.33 -22.22 24.84
N ILE A 177 36.48 -21.29 23.90
CA ILE A 177 35.36 -20.79 23.10
C ILE A 177 34.99 -21.83 22.04
N LEU A 178 33.72 -22.22 22.01
CA LEU A 178 33.16 -23.14 21.03
C LEU A 178 32.40 -22.39 19.94
N ASN A 179 31.53 -21.44 20.33
CA ASN A 179 30.70 -20.67 19.40
C ASN A 179 30.60 -19.20 19.85
N LYS A 180 30.43 -18.30 18.88
CA LYS A 180 30.16 -16.87 19.09
C LYS A 180 28.83 -16.50 18.42
N PHE A 181 27.90 -16.00 19.22
CA PHE A 181 26.57 -15.58 18.78
C PHE A 181 26.44 -14.07 18.79
N ASN A 182 25.68 -13.53 17.85
CA ASN A 182 25.46 -12.08 17.73
C ASN A 182 24.65 -11.53 18.91
N SER A 183 23.84 -12.37 19.56
CA SER A 183 23.14 -12.03 20.79
C SER A 183 22.69 -13.26 21.58
N TYR A 184 22.24 -13.08 22.82
CA TYR A 184 21.59 -14.16 23.59
C TYR A 184 20.23 -14.60 23.00
N HIS A 185 19.60 -13.80 22.14
CA HIS A 185 18.38 -14.22 21.40
C HIS A 185 18.76 -15.18 20.27
N ASP A 186 19.82 -14.84 19.54
CA ASP A 186 20.40 -15.64 18.46
C ASP A 186 20.88 -17.01 18.98
N ALA A 187 21.61 -17.01 20.10
CA ALA A 187 22.00 -18.24 20.79
C ALA A 187 20.80 -19.09 21.25
N ALA A 188 19.71 -18.46 21.70
CA ALA A 188 18.52 -19.16 22.16
C ALA A 188 17.77 -19.87 21.02
N GLU A 189 17.70 -19.23 19.86
CA GLU A 189 17.05 -19.76 18.66
C GLU A 189 17.84 -20.93 18.07
N GLN A 190 19.16 -20.75 17.89
CA GLN A 190 20.02 -21.78 17.30
C GLN A 190 20.18 -23.01 18.19
N LEU A 191 20.35 -22.81 19.50
CA LEU A 191 20.57 -23.92 20.44
C LEU A 191 19.27 -24.50 21.00
N LYS A 192 18.12 -23.89 20.67
CA LYS A 192 16.80 -24.22 21.22
C LYS A 192 16.82 -24.24 22.75
N ILE A 193 17.40 -23.20 23.35
CA ILE A 193 17.51 -23.02 24.81
C ILE A 193 16.78 -21.75 25.22
N SER A 194 16.21 -21.73 26.42
CA SER A 194 15.54 -20.54 26.95
C SER A 194 16.46 -19.31 26.98
N LYS A 195 16.04 -18.23 26.32
CA LYS A 195 16.70 -16.92 26.34
C LYS A 195 17.00 -16.42 27.76
N SER A 196 16.10 -16.67 28.71
CA SER A 196 16.24 -16.26 30.11
C SER A 196 17.30 -17.08 30.83
N ALA A 197 17.48 -18.35 30.44
CA ALA A 197 18.51 -19.23 30.97
C ALA A 197 19.90 -18.80 30.49
N ILE A 198 20.06 -18.52 29.19
CA ILE A 198 21.32 -18.00 28.61
C ILE A 198 21.69 -16.66 29.25
N TYR A 199 20.74 -15.73 29.37
CA TYR A 199 20.98 -14.42 29.97
C TYR A 199 21.42 -14.53 31.44
N SER A 200 20.78 -15.42 32.20
CA SER A 200 21.12 -15.68 33.60
C SER A 200 22.51 -16.30 33.75
N CYS A 201 22.88 -17.22 32.85
CA CYS A 201 24.22 -17.81 32.78
C CYS A 201 25.28 -16.72 32.49
N CYS A 202 25.06 -15.90 31.46
CA CYS A 202 25.96 -14.78 31.11
C CYS A 202 26.11 -13.74 32.22
N SER A 203 25.01 -13.46 32.94
CA SER A 203 25.01 -12.47 34.03
C SER A 203 25.66 -12.99 35.30
N TYR A 204 25.63 -14.31 35.54
CA TYR A 204 26.30 -14.95 36.66
C TYR A 204 27.81 -14.75 36.58
N HIS A 205 28.40 -14.98 35.40
CA HIS A 205 29.85 -14.83 35.19
C HIS A 205 30.35 -13.38 35.10
N LYS A 206 29.46 -12.39 35.04
CA LYS A 206 29.80 -10.95 35.04
C LYS A 206 30.22 -10.43 36.42
N HIS A 207 29.84 -11.12 37.48
CA HIS A 207 30.05 -10.69 38.86
C HIS A 207 30.72 -11.82 39.65
N ASN A 208 32.03 -12.04 39.43
CA ASN A 208 32.84 -12.93 40.24
C ASN A 208 33.02 -12.33 41.64
N ASP A 209 32.41 -12.92 42.66
CA ASP A 209 32.78 -12.67 44.06
C ASP A 209 32.73 -13.99 44.82
N ASN A 210 33.88 -14.44 45.31
CA ASN A 210 34.11 -15.77 45.90
C ASN A 210 33.43 -15.97 47.29
N ASN A 211 32.60 -15.02 47.74
CA ASN A 211 32.01 -15.00 49.08
C ASN A 211 30.49 -15.30 49.14
N ARG A 212 29.89 -15.89 48.09
CA ARG A 212 28.43 -16.20 48.10
C ARG A 212 28.09 -17.61 48.63
N PRO A 213 26.94 -17.80 49.33
CA PRO A 213 26.55 -19.08 49.93
C PRO A 213 26.43 -20.24 48.93
N LYS A 214 26.69 -21.47 49.40
CA LYS A 214 26.73 -22.76 48.66
C LYS A 214 25.48 -23.12 47.82
N CYS A 215 24.41 -22.32 47.84
CA CYS A 215 23.20 -22.52 47.02
C CYS A 215 23.34 -22.06 45.56
N TYR A 216 24.44 -21.40 45.18
CA TYR A 216 24.74 -20.99 43.81
C TYR A 216 25.93 -21.78 43.23
N LYS A 217 25.82 -23.10 43.15
CA LYS A 217 26.77 -23.93 42.40
C LYS A 217 26.53 -23.75 40.90
N VAL A 218 27.57 -23.27 40.20
CA VAL A 218 27.81 -23.25 38.73
C VAL A 218 26.55 -23.44 37.87
N LYS A 219 26.03 -22.36 37.29
CA LYS A 219 24.94 -22.43 36.31
C LYS A 219 25.51 -22.76 34.93
N CYS A 220 26.13 -23.92 34.76
CA CYS A 220 26.34 -24.48 33.43
C CYS A 220 24.97 -24.80 32.82
N LEU A 221 24.83 -24.57 31.52
CA LEU A 221 23.58 -24.81 30.80
C LEU A 221 23.86 -25.88 29.76
N LYS A 222 23.40 -27.11 30.04
CA LYS A 222 23.69 -28.32 29.23
C LYS A 222 25.20 -28.49 28.97
N ASP A 223 26.00 -28.49 30.04
CA ASP A 223 27.47 -28.68 29.99
C ASP A 223 28.29 -27.57 29.33
N PHE A 224 27.68 -26.40 29.05
CA PHE A 224 28.37 -25.22 28.50
C PHE A 224 28.30 -24.00 29.42
N ILE A 225 29.31 -23.14 29.30
CA ILE A 225 29.38 -21.83 29.94
C ILE A 225 28.99 -20.77 28.91
N PHE A 226 28.02 -19.90 29.22
CA PHE A 226 27.71 -18.75 28.38
C PHE A 226 28.21 -17.47 29.05
N LYS A 227 28.99 -16.67 28.34
CA LYS A 227 29.50 -15.36 28.82
C LYS A 227 29.24 -14.26 27.79
N PHE A 228 29.04 -13.03 28.25
CA PHE A 228 29.00 -11.89 27.34
C PHE A 228 30.39 -11.65 26.77
N ASP A 229 30.48 -11.38 25.48
CA ASP A 229 31.69 -10.88 24.86
C ASP A 229 31.94 -9.45 25.39
N GLU A 230 33.09 -9.20 26.00
CA GLU A 230 33.40 -7.90 26.60
C GLU A 230 33.83 -6.86 25.55
N ASP A 231 34.13 -7.31 24.34
CA ASP A 231 34.41 -6.45 23.20
C ASP A 231 33.13 -6.09 22.43
N GLN A 232 32.90 -4.77 22.36
CA GLN A 232 32.21 -4.01 21.30
C GLN A 232 30.81 -3.47 21.61
N GLY A 233 30.77 -2.18 21.90
CA GLY A 233 29.59 -1.35 21.71
C GLY A 233 29.39 -1.04 20.23
N LYS A 234 28.14 -1.14 19.74
CA LYS A 234 27.68 -1.04 18.34
C LYS A 234 28.12 0.21 17.51
N PHE A 235 28.86 1.17 18.08
CA PHE A 235 29.21 2.46 17.46
C PHE A 235 30.64 2.93 17.77
N GLN A 236 31.49 2.12 18.40
CA GLN A 236 32.81 2.59 18.87
C GLN A 236 33.72 3.07 17.72
N ASP A 237 33.55 2.44 16.55
CA ASP A 237 34.30 2.71 15.33
C ASP A 237 33.63 3.76 14.43
N LEU A 238 32.47 4.29 14.85
CA LEU A 238 31.70 5.28 14.09
C LEU A 238 31.69 6.63 14.82
N GLU A 239 32.00 7.68 14.08
CA GLU A 239 31.73 9.06 14.49
C GLU A 239 30.45 9.53 13.81
N ILE A 240 29.44 9.87 14.61
CA ILE A 240 28.13 10.29 14.10
C ILE A 240 27.85 11.70 14.62
N SER A 241 27.68 12.65 13.72
CA SER A 241 27.47 14.06 14.04
C SER A 241 26.43 14.71 13.12
N TYR A 242 25.90 15.85 13.55
CA TYR A 242 25.19 16.72 12.61
C TYR A 242 26.21 17.30 11.63
N ALA A 243 25.93 17.23 10.33
CA ALA A 243 26.66 17.98 9.32
C ALA A 243 26.08 19.40 9.25
N ASP A 244 26.96 20.40 9.34
CA ASP A 244 26.58 21.79 9.11
C ASP A 244 26.24 21.98 7.63
N ILE A 245 25.11 22.63 7.36
CA ILE A 245 24.77 23.12 6.03
C ILE A 245 25.73 24.29 5.75
N GLN A 246 26.64 24.14 4.79
CA GLN A 246 27.53 25.23 4.41
C GLN A 246 26.73 26.37 3.78
N GLN A 247 27.18 27.61 3.99
CA GLN A 247 26.55 28.84 3.48
C GLN A 247 26.42 28.86 1.93
N ASN A 248 27.14 27.98 1.24
CA ASN A 248 27.08 27.80 -0.21
C ASN A 248 25.92 26.92 -0.70
N ASP A 249 25.21 26.21 0.20
CA ASP A 249 23.99 25.47 -0.15
C ASP A 249 22.75 26.39 -0.27
N TYR A 250 22.86 27.67 0.14
CA TYR A 250 21.78 28.66 -0.02
C TYR A 250 21.60 29.06 -1.49
N ASN A 251 22.66 29.06 -2.29
CA ASN A 251 22.60 29.40 -3.72
C ASN A 251 22.13 28.24 -4.62
N TYR A 252 22.14 27.00 -4.12
CA TYR A 252 21.66 25.85 -4.91
C TYR A 252 20.13 25.67 -4.85
N LYS A 253 19.43 26.42 -3.98
CA LYS A 253 17.95 26.37 -3.85
C LYS A 253 17.22 27.64 -4.25
N GLU A 254 17.92 28.72 -4.56
CA GLU A 254 17.30 29.91 -5.16
C GLU A 254 16.80 29.63 -6.60
N ASN A 255 17.36 28.62 -7.26
CA ASN A 255 16.99 28.22 -8.63
C ASN A 255 15.91 27.10 -8.72
N GLU A 256 15.34 26.64 -7.60
CA GLU A 256 14.26 25.62 -7.60
C GLU A 256 13.06 25.98 -6.71
N ILE A 257 12.87 27.26 -6.35
CA ILE A 257 11.50 27.71 -6.10
C ILE A 257 10.89 27.84 -7.49
N GLU A 258 10.28 26.76 -7.99
CA GLU A 258 9.38 26.80 -9.13
C GLU A 258 8.50 28.03 -8.95
N ASN A 259 8.66 29.02 -9.84
CA ASN A 259 7.78 30.17 -9.92
C ASN A 259 6.35 29.61 -9.93
N ILE A 260 5.60 29.80 -8.83
CA ILE A 260 4.24 29.30 -8.77
C ILE A 260 3.43 30.13 -9.76
N LEU A 261 3.22 29.56 -10.94
CA LEU A 261 2.49 30.18 -12.03
C LEU A 261 1.00 30.03 -11.73
N TRP A 262 0.30 31.16 -11.64
CA TRP A 262 -1.15 31.20 -11.53
C TRP A 262 -1.74 31.57 -12.89
N LYS A 263 -2.70 30.78 -13.37
CA LYS A 263 -3.44 31.06 -14.61
C LYS A 263 -4.95 30.98 -14.35
N PRO A 264 -5.77 31.77 -15.07
CA PRO A 264 -7.21 31.61 -15.04
C PRO A 264 -7.60 30.22 -15.52
N TYR A 265 -8.56 29.60 -14.84
CA TYR A 265 -9.09 28.32 -15.26
C TYR A 265 -9.90 28.50 -16.56
N PRO A 266 -9.62 27.76 -17.65
CA PRO A 266 -10.19 28.04 -18.97
C PRO A 266 -11.72 28.00 -19.05
N GLU A 267 -12.40 27.19 -18.24
CA GLU A 267 -13.88 27.13 -18.25
C GLU A 267 -14.53 28.20 -17.34
N LEU A 268 -13.80 28.74 -16.35
CA LEU A 268 -14.32 29.70 -15.36
C LEU A 268 -13.17 30.60 -14.86
N ASP A 269 -13.04 31.79 -15.45
CA ASP A 269 -12.01 32.78 -15.14
C ASP A 269 -12.00 33.28 -13.68
N LYS A 270 -13.15 33.23 -12.99
CA LYS A 270 -13.31 33.53 -11.55
C LYS A 270 -12.34 32.77 -10.64
N TYR A 271 -11.74 31.69 -11.13
CA TYR A 271 -10.79 30.86 -10.40
C TYR A 271 -9.42 30.87 -11.07
N LEU A 272 -8.39 31.07 -10.26
CA LEU A 272 -6.99 30.91 -10.63
C LEU A 272 -6.51 29.53 -10.17
N VAL A 273 -5.79 28.82 -11.03
CA VAL A 273 -5.18 27.52 -10.76
C VAL A 273 -3.66 27.68 -10.80
N SER A 274 -2.96 27.13 -9.81
CA SER A 274 -1.50 27.10 -9.80
C SER A 274 -0.94 25.86 -10.50
N ASN A 275 0.27 25.96 -11.05
CA ASN A 275 1.03 24.81 -11.54
C ASN A 275 1.31 23.76 -10.45
N THR A 276 1.22 24.13 -9.17
CA THR A 276 1.42 23.25 -8.01
C THR A 276 0.16 22.51 -7.53
N GLY A 277 -1.02 22.82 -8.09
CA GLY A 277 -2.27 22.18 -7.70
C GLY A 277 -3.00 22.83 -6.54
N GLU A 278 -2.92 24.15 -6.45
CA GLU A 278 -3.80 24.97 -5.61
C GLU A 278 -4.77 25.76 -6.50
N VAL A 279 -5.95 26.05 -5.95
CA VAL A 279 -7.02 26.77 -6.65
C VAL A 279 -7.49 27.90 -5.76
N LYS A 280 -7.59 29.12 -6.26
CA LYS A 280 -8.11 30.26 -5.51
C LYS A 280 -9.15 31.03 -6.31
N HIS A 281 -10.05 31.69 -5.62
CA HIS A 281 -10.97 32.63 -6.26
C HIS A 281 -10.20 33.92 -6.59
N GLU A 282 -10.31 34.42 -7.81
CA GLU A 282 -9.54 35.58 -8.30
C GLU A 282 -9.81 36.84 -7.46
N ARG A 283 -11.08 37.30 -7.42
CA ARG A 283 -11.47 38.52 -6.69
C ARG A 283 -11.17 38.50 -5.18
N THR A 284 -11.38 37.36 -4.50
CA THR A 284 -11.21 37.31 -3.04
C THR A 284 -9.84 36.80 -2.61
N ASN A 285 -9.02 36.33 -3.55
CA ASN A 285 -7.76 35.61 -3.32
C ASN A 285 -7.87 34.41 -2.36
N ARG A 286 -9.09 33.96 -2.04
CA ARG A 286 -9.33 32.85 -1.12
C ARG A 286 -8.94 31.53 -1.78
N ILE A 287 -8.00 30.81 -1.19
CA ILE A 287 -7.64 29.45 -1.62
C ILE A 287 -8.76 28.47 -1.24
N LEU A 288 -9.17 27.64 -2.19
CA LEU A 288 -10.17 26.60 -2.01
C LEU A 288 -9.49 25.39 -1.34
N LYS A 289 -9.80 25.18 -0.05
CA LYS A 289 -9.25 24.08 0.75
C LYS A 289 -9.41 22.69 0.11
N GLY A 290 -10.50 22.51 -0.63
CA GLY A 290 -10.86 21.24 -1.24
C GLY A 290 -11.20 20.15 -0.22
N SER A 291 -11.47 18.95 -0.70
CA SER A 291 -11.73 17.73 0.06
C SER A 291 -11.19 16.52 -0.72
N LYS A 292 -11.28 15.32 -0.16
CA LYS A 292 -10.82 14.09 -0.84
C LYS A 292 -11.99 13.17 -1.17
N VAL A 293 -12.03 12.64 -2.39
CA VAL A 293 -12.94 11.57 -2.81
C VAL A 293 -12.10 10.50 -3.48
N SER A 294 -12.23 9.26 -3.01
CA SER A 294 -11.45 8.12 -3.51
C SER A 294 -9.93 8.38 -3.51
N GLY A 295 -9.44 9.16 -2.54
CA GLY A 295 -8.03 9.53 -2.39
C GLY A 295 -7.61 10.80 -3.15
N TYR A 296 -8.32 11.19 -4.21
CA TYR A 296 -8.01 12.39 -5.00
C TYR A 296 -8.49 13.67 -4.34
N ARG A 297 -7.70 14.75 -4.43
CA ARG A 297 -8.13 16.10 -4.02
C ARG A 297 -9.12 16.67 -5.05
N PHE A 298 -10.22 17.23 -4.57
CA PHE A 298 -11.21 17.97 -5.36
C PHE A 298 -11.62 19.26 -4.68
N VAL A 299 -12.13 20.23 -5.44
CA VAL A 299 -12.69 21.50 -4.97
C VAL A 299 -14.10 21.69 -5.53
N ASN A 300 -14.92 22.44 -4.79
CA ASN A 300 -16.22 22.89 -5.27
C ASN A 300 -16.08 24.29 -5.88
N ILE A 301 -16.31 24.41 -7.19
CA ILE A 301 -16.32 25.70 -7.89
C ILE A 301 -17.75 26.10 -8.23
N HIS A 302 -18.05 27.38 -8.11
CA HIS A 302 -19.37 27.95 -8.42
C HIS A 302 -19.38 28.41 -9.88
N ARG A 303 -20.40 28.01 -10.60
CA ARG A 303 -20.65 28.44 -11.99
C ARG A 303 -21.48 29.72 -12.01
N ASP A 304 -21.56 30.34 -13.19
CA ASP A 304 -22.37 31.54 -13.42
C ASP A 304 -23.87 31.30 -13.26
N ASP A 305 -24.33 30.08 -13.51
CA ASP A 305 -25.72 29.63 -13.31
C ASP A 305 -26.10 29.43 -11.83
N GLY A 306 -25.20 29.73 -10.89
CA GLY A 306 -25.40 29.57 -9.45
C GLY A 306 -25.20 28.13 -8.93
N THR A 307 -24.94 27.16 -9.81
CA THR A 307 -24.72 25.76 -9.42
C THR A 307 -23.27 25.52 -8.98
N ARG A 308 -23.04 24.42 -8.24
CA ARG A 308 -21.71 23.99 -7.79
C ARG A 308 -21.25 22.76 -8.56
N LYS A 309 -20.00 22.78 -9.04
CA LYS A 309 -19.35 21.65 -9.70
C LYS A 309 -18.22 21.11 -8.81
N ASN A 310 -18.21 19.80 -8.58
CA ASN A 310 -17.05 19.11 -8.00
C ASN A 310 -15.98 18.96 -9.10
N CYS A 311 -14.78 19.48 -8.85
CA CYS A 311 -13.68 19.41 -9.80
C CYS A 311 -12.43 18.83 -9.15
N LEU A 312 -11.85 17.80 -9.79
CA LEU A 312 -10.61 17.18 -9.34
C LEU A 312 -9.44 18.13 -9.61
N ILE A 313 -8.59 18.34 -8.60
CA ILE A 313 -7.51 19.33 -8.68
C ILE A 313 -6.50 18.99 -9.78
N HIS A 314 -6.07 17.73 -9.90
CA HIS A 314 -5.17 17.32 -10.99
C HIS A 314 -5.75 17.60 -12.39
N ARG A 315 -7.07 17.48 -12.56
CA ARG A 315 -7.71 17.82 -13.84
C ARG A 315 -7.71 19.32 -14.09
N LEU A 316 -8.01 20.13 -13.07
CA LEU A 316 -7.95 21.59 -13.19
C LEU A 316 -6.54 22.05 -13.59
N VAL A 317 -5.49 21.48 -12.99
CA VAL A 317 -4.10 21.78 -13.35
C VAL A 317 -3.80 21.35 -14.78
N ALA A 318 -4.09 20.10 -15.14
CA ALA A 318 -3.83 19.59 -16.49
C ALA A 318 -4.59 20.39 -17.56
N GLN A 319 -5.84 20.76 -17.32
CA GLN A 319 -6.64 21.58 -18.25
C GLN A 319 -6.09 23.01 -18.40
N THR A 320 -5.44 23.54 -17.36
CA THR A 320 -4.94 24.93 -17.35
C THR A 320 -3.53 25.05 -17.93
N PHE A 321 -2.69 24.03 -17.75
CA PHE A 321 -1.26 24.11 -18.05
C PHE A 321 -0.76 23.11 -19.10
N LEU A 322 -1.52 22.05 -19.41
CA LEU A 322 -1.11 21.03 -20.37
C LEU A 322 -2.01 21.06 -21.60
N GLU A 323 -1.39 21.13 -22.77
CA GLU A 323 -2.11 20.94 -24.03
C GLU A 323 -2.58 19.49 -24.15
N ASN A 324 -3.77 19.31 -24.75
CA ASN A 324 -4.35 18.00 -25.02
C ASN A 324 -4.81 17.90 -26.48
N PRO A 325 -3.88 17.96 -27.45
CA PRO A 325 -4.23 17.93 -28.88
C PRO A 325 -4.96 16.66 -29.29
N GLU A 326 -4.59 15.52 -28.69
CA GLU A 326 -5.18 14.20 -28.95
C GLU A 326 -6.50 13.95 -28.20
N LYS A 327 -6.98 14.91 -27.39
CA LYS A 327 -8.22 14.82 -26.60
C LYS A 327 -8.30 13.55 -25.73
N LYS A 328 -7.16 13.16 -25.15
CA LYS A 328 -7.08 12.00 -24.25
C LYS A 328 -7.96 12.24 -23.00
N PRO A 329 -8.73 11.25 -22.53
CA PRO A 329 -9.78 11.46 -21.54
C PRO A 329 -9.30 11.48 -20.08
N VAL A 330 -8.13 10.91 -19.77
CA VAL A 330 -7.66 10.68 -18.39
C VAL A 330 -6.39 11.47 -18.13
N VAL A 331 -6.23 11.94 -16.89
CA VAL A 331 -4.97 12.53 -16.40
C VAL A 331 -4.28 11.50 -15.51
N ASN A 332 -3.03 11.19 -15.81
CA ASN A 332 -2.19 10.28 -15.03
C ASN A 332 -1.21 11.07 -14.14
N HIS A 333 -0.86 10.48 -13.00
CA HIS A 333 0.21 10.94 -12.11
C HIS A 333 1.45 10.09 -12.37
N LYS A 334 2.51 10.68 -12.92
CA LYS A 334 3.73 9.96 -13.35
C LYS A 334 4.41 9.24 -12.17
N ASP A 335 4.41 9.86 -11.00
CA ASP A 335 4.98 9.29 -9.77
C ASP A 335 4.03 8.36 -8.99
N THR A 336 2.82 8.08 -9.51
CA THR A 336 1.74 7.31 -8.88
C THR A 336 1.16 7.90 -7.59
N ASN A 337 1.66 9.04 -7.13
CA ASN A 337 1.17 9.73 -5.95
C ASN A 337 0.04 10.69 -6.34
N ILE A 338 -1.19 10.23 -6.16
CA ILE A 338 -2.43 10.97 -6.47
C ILE A 338 -2.60 12.32 -5.71
N LEU A 339 -1.73 12.61 -4.73
CA LEU A 339 -1.70 13.88 -4.01
C LEU A 339 -0.69 14.88 -4.59
N ASN A 340 0.27 14.42 -5.40
CA ASN A 340 1.23 15.27 -6.09
C ASN A 340 0.62 15.82 -7.39
N ASN A 341 -0.10 16.92 -7.28
CA ASN A 341 -0.81 17.55 -8.41
C ASN A 341 0.04 18.58 -9.16
N HIS A 342 1.37 18.55 -9.02
CA HIS A 342 2.24 19.45 -9.76
C HIS A 342 2.16 19.17 -11.26
N VAL A 343 2.11 20.21 -12.09
CA VAL A 343 1.92 20.09 -13.55
C VAL A 343 2.95 19.17 -14.20
N SER A 344 4.21 19.21 -13.76
CA SER A 344 5.27 18.35 -14.32
C SER A 344 5.03 16.86 -14.06
N ASN A 345 4.30 16.53 -12.99
CA ASN A 345 3.92 15.19 -12.60
C ASN A 345 2.63 14.70 -13.27
N LEU A 346 1.94 15.55 -14.05
CA LEU A 346 0.70 15.20 -14.72
C LEU A 346 0.90 15.01 -16.22
N GLU A 347 0.10 14.14 -16.81
CA GLU A 347 0.06 13.92 -18.26
C GLU A 347 -1.32 13.42 -18.69
N TRP A 348 -1.70 13.71 -19.94
CA TRP A 348 -2.93 13.18 -20.53
C TRP A 348 -2.68 11.78 -21.10
N VAL A 349 -3.51 10.81 -20.72
CA VAL A 349 -3.42 9.41 -21.15
C VAL A 349 -4.79 8.84 -21.53
N THR A 350 -4.77 7.76 -22.31
CA THR A 350 -5.91 6.88 -22.53
C THR A 350 -6.07 5.89 -21.38
N TYR A 351 -7.27 5.32 -21.24
CA TYR A 351 -7.50 4.27 -20.24
C TYR A 351 -6.57 3.05 -20.43
N LYS A 352 -6.23 2.72 -21.68
CA LYS A 352 -5.33 1.60 -22.02
C LYS A 352 -3.90 1.88 -21.55
N GLU A 353 -3.38 3.09 -21.79
CA GLU A 353 -2.05 3.50 -21.33
C GLU A 353 -1.97 3.49 -19.79
N ASN A 354 -3.00 4.01 -19.12
CA ASN A 354 -3.05 4.07 -17.65
C ASN A 354 -3.06 2.68 -16.98
N MET A 355 -3.71 1.70 -17.61
CA MET A 355 -3.82 0.32 -17.08
C MET A 355 -2.56 -0.52 -17.34
N ASN A 356 -1.71 -0.10 -18.29
CA ASN A 356 -0.53 -0.84 -18.71
C ASN A 356 0.78 -0.34 -18.08
N THR A 357 0.74 0.66 -17.19
CA THR A 357 1.93 1.08 -16.45
C THR A 357 2.36 -0.02 -15.48
N LYS A 358 3.67 -0.25 -15.37
CA LYS A 358 4.25 -1.28 -14.50
C LYS A 358 3.77 -1.14 -13.06
N GLU A 359 3.64 0.09 -12.56
CA GLU A 359 3.16 0.35 -11.21
C GLU A 359 1.65 0.11 -11.05
N THR A 360 0.81 0.46 -12.02
CA THR A 360 -0.62 0.10 -11.97
C THR A 360 -0.79 -1.41 -11.94
N ILE A 361 -0.06 -2.14 -12.78
CA ILE A 361 -0.06 -3.61 -12.78
C ILE A 361 0.35 -4.18 -11.41
N ASN A 362 1.39 -3.61 -10.78
CA ASN A 362 1.85 -4.03 -9.46
C ASN A 362 0.86 -3.66 -8.32
N ASN A 363 0.16 -2.53 -8.45
CA ASN A 363 -0.77 -1.99 -7.45
C ASN A 363 -2.21 -2.50 -7.58
N LEU A 364 -2.56 -3.15 -8.69
CA LEU A 364 -3.83 -3.85 -8.83
C LEU A 364 -3.92 -4.88 -7.70
N LYS A 365 -4.81 -4.61 -6.74
CA LYS A 365 -5.05 -5.54 -5.62
C LYS A 365 -5.38 -6.90 -6.20
N LYS A 366 -4.48 -7.84 -5.93
CA LYS A 366 -4.68 -9.28 -5.99
C LYS A 366 -6.11 -9.60 -5.52
N GLY A 367 -7.00 -9.93 -6.47
CA GLY A 367 -8.44 -9.99 -6.20
C GLY A 367 -8.78 -11.07 -5.18
N LYS A 368 -9.86 -10.91 -4.40
CA LYS A 368 -10.30 -11.88 -3.36
C LYS A 368 -10.38 -13.34 -3.84
N ASN A 369 -10.55 -13.57 -5.14
CA ASN A 369 -10.65 -14.90 -5.76
C ASN A 369 -9.32 -15.43 -6.34
N SER A 370 -8.22 -14.66 -6.23
CA SER A 370 -6.91 -15.05 -6.75
C SER A 370 -6.23 -15.95 -5.72
N LYS A 371 -6.28 -17.25 -5.95
CA LYS A 371 -5.65 -18.27 -5.11
C LYS A 371 -4.23 -18.56 -5.61
N ASN A 372 -3.33 -18.90 -4.70
CA ASN A 372 -2.05 -19.49 -5.07
C ASN A 372 -2.29 -20.85 -5.72
N ILE A 373 -1.55 -21.11 -6.78
CA ILE A 373 -1.63 -22.36 -7.54
C ILE A 373 -0.23 -22.97 -7.56
N LEU A 374 -0.19 -24.29 -7.33
CA LEU A 374 1.01 -25.10 -7.34
C LEU A 374 1.04 -25.93 -8.62
N GLN A 375 2.15 -25.90 -9.35
CA GLN A 375 2.46 -26.87 -10.40
C GLN A 375 3.19 -28.05 -9.77
N ILE A 376 2.67 -29.25 -9.98
CA ILE A 376 3.20 -30.45 -9.34
C ILE A 376 3.53 -31.49 -10.39
N ASN A 377 4.70 -32.13 -10.26
CA ASN A 377 5.08 -33.27 -11.07
C ASN A 377 4.30 -34.51 -10.61
N ILE A 378 3.65 -35.22 -11.53
CA ILE A 378 2.77 -36.35 -11.21
C ILE A 378 3.58 -37.58 -10.72
N GLU A 379 4.78 -37.79 -11.24
CA GLU A 379 5.61 -38.95 -10.93
C GLU A 379 6.29 -38.78 -9.57
N THR A 380 6.99 -37.66 -9.37
CA THR A 380 7.78 -37.40 -8.17
C THR A 380 6.95 -36.80 -7.03
N GLY A 381 5.85 -36.11 -7.35
CA GLY A 381 5.07 -35.34 -6.38
C GLY A 381 5.68 -33.99 -6.03
N ASP A 382 6.79 -33.62 -6.66
CA ASP A 382 7.49 -32.37 -6.36
C ASP A 382 6.73 -31.15 -6.85
N ILE A 383 6.73 -30.11 -6.02
CA ILE A 383 6.23 -28.78 -6.39
C ILE A 383 7.29 -28.13 -7.31
N VAL A 384 6.97 -28.05 -8.58
CA VAL A 384 7.87 -27.49 -9.62
C VAL A 384 7.88 -25.97 -9.57
N CYS A 385 6.70 -25.35 -9.41
CA CYS A 385 6.60 -23.92 -9.24
C CYS A 385 5.32 -23.51 -8.52
N LYS A 386 5.32 -22.29 -7.99
CA LYS A 386 4.17 -21.65 -7.34
C LYS A 386 3.91 -20.31 -8.01
N PHE A 387 2.65 -20.05 -8.35
CA PHE A 387 2.23 -18.79 -8.95
C PHE A 387 0.93 -18.27 -8.31
N TYR A 388 0.81 -16.95 -8.27
CA TYR A 388 -0.32 -16.22 -7.70
C TYR A 388 -1.41 -16.04 -8.77
N GLY A 389 -2.31 -17.03 -8.86
CA GLY A 389 -3.41 -17.04 -9.81
C GLY A 389 -2.98 -17.48 -11.23
N ALA A 390 -3.97 -17.86 -12.03
CA ALA A 390 -3.71 -18.48 -13.34
C ALA A 390 -3.09 -17.53 -14.38
N THR A 391 -3.25 -16.22 -14.22
CA THR A 391 -2.65 -15.22 -15.12
C THR A 391 -1.13 -15.18 -14.99
N GLU A 392 -0.61 -15.23 -13.76
CA GLU A 392 0.84 -15.29 -13.53
C GLU A 392 1.41 -16.62 -14.02
N GLY A 393 0.73 -17.74 -13.71
CA GLY A 393 1.11 -19.05 -14.25
C GLY A 393 1.09 -19.10 -15.79
N SER A 394 0.13 -18.41 -16.41
CA SER A 394 0.04 -18.25 -17.87
C SER A 394 1.26 -17.52 -18.45
N GLN A 395 1.71 -16.44 -17.80
CA GLN A 395 2.89 -15.68 -18.24
C GLN A 395 4.19 -16.47 -18.08
N ILE A 396 4.36 -17.16 -16.95
CA ILE A 396 5.57 -17.95 -16.65
C ILE A 396 5.67 -19.17 -17.58
N LEU A 397 4.57 -19.91 -17.73
CA LEU A 397 4.55 -21.17 -18.47
C LEU A 397 4.21 -20.99 -19.95
N ASN A 398 3.83 -19.78 -20.36
CA ASN A 398 3.33 -19.43 -21.69
C ASN A 398 2.16 -20.35 -22.15
N ILE A 399 1.15 -20.49 -21.29
CA ILE A 399 -0.04 -21.34 -21.55
C ILE A 399 -1.34 -20.58 -21.28
N ASN A 400 -2.46 -21.07 -21.81
CA ASN A 400 -3.77 -20.46 -21.60
C ASN A 400 -4.17 -20.50 -20.10
N PRO A 401 -4.56 -19.38 -19.46
CA PRO A 401 -4.95 -19.37 -18.04
C PRO A 401 -6.19 -20.22 -17.75
N GLY A 402 -7.09 -20.38 -18.74
CA GLY A 402 -8.26 -21.26 -18.65
C GLY A 402 -7.88 -22.74 -18.51
N LEU A 403 -6.77 -23.19 -19.10
CA LEU A 403 -6.25 -24.55 -18.94
C LEU A 403 -5.84 -24.80 -17.48
N ILE A 404 -5.05 -23.89 -16.91
CA ILE A 404 -4.61 -23.95 -15.52
C ILE A 404 -5.82 -24.04 -14.58
N LEU A 405 -6.79 -23.13 -14.75
CA LEU A 405 -7.99 -23.11 -13.91
C LEU A 405 -8.86 -24.36 -14.09
N SER A 406 -8.95 -24.92 -15.29
CA SER A 406 -9.72 -26.14 -15.53
C SER A 406 -9.15 -27.34 -14.77
N ILE A 407 -7.82 -27.46 -14.72
CA ILE A 407 -7.12 -28.52 -13.99
C ILE A 407 -7.27 -28.30 -12.47
N CYS A 408 -7.07 -27.07 -11.98
CA CYS A 408 -7.27 -26.78 -10.55
C CYS A 408 -8.69 -27.10 -10.10
N LYS A 409 -9.71 -26.70 -10.88
CA LYS A 409 -11.11 -26.95 -10.55
C LYS A 409 -11.46 -28.44 -10.57
N TYR A 410 -10.86 -29.23 -11.46
CA TYR A 410 -11.05 -30.67 -11.50
C TYR A 410 -10.69 -31.34 -10.17
N TYR A 411 -9.56 -30.96 -9.57
CA TYR A 411 -9.10 -31.53 -8.30
C TYR A 411 -9.71 -30.87 -7.05
N HIS A 412 -10.17 -29.62 -7.16
CA HIS A 412 -10.79 -28.88 -6.05
C HIS A 412 -12.19 -29.40 -5.64
N VAL A 413 -12.97 -29.95 -6.58
CA VAL A 413 -14.43 -30.24 -6.42
C VAL A 413 -14.76 -31.52 -5.62
N ASN A 414 -13.78 -32.25 -5.07
CA ASN A 414 -14.04 -33.47 -4.26
C ASN A 414 -14.52 -33.18 -2.82
N LYS A 415 -15.60 -32.40 -2.67
CA LYS A 415 -16.47 -32.40 -1.48
C LYS A 415 -17.92 -32.53 -1.94
N LYS A 416 -18.50 -33.71 -1.72
CA LYS A 416 -19.96 -33.96 -1.61
C LYS A 416 -20.85 -33.10 -2.53
N CYS A 417 -21.09 -33.51 -3.78
CA CYS A 417 -22.32 -33.21 -4.53
C CYS A 417 -22.23 -33.80 -5.95
N GLY A 418 -23.29 -34.44 -6.42
CA GLY A 418 -23.39 -35.13 -7.72
C GLY A 418 -23.42 -34.19 -8.94
N VAL A 419 -22.44 -33.30 -9.07
CA VAL A 419 -22.20 -32.53 -10.31
C VAL A 419 -21.00 -33.17 -11.01
N GLY A 420 -21.28 -33.81 -12.15
CA GLY A 420 -20.37 -34.75 -12.78
C GLY A 420 -19.02 -34.17 -13.20
N LYS A 421 -17.97 -34.98 -13.03
CA LYS A 421 -16.59 -34.82 -13.56
C LYS A 421 -16.52 -34.55 -15.08
N SER A 422 -17.64 -34.60 -15.79
CA SER A 422 -17.83 -34.48 -17.24
C SER A 422 -17.61 -33.07 -17.82
N MET A 423 -17.53 -32.02 -16.99
CA MET A 423 -17.51 -30.63 -17.49
C MET A 423 -16.10 -30.05 -17.76
N TYR A 424 -15.03 -30.72 -17.33
CA TYR A 424 -13.65 -30.23 -17.46
C TYR A 424 -12.81 -31.23 -18.26
N ASN A 425 -12.47 -30.88 -19.51
CA ASN A 425 -11.82 -31.79 -20.46
C ASN A 425 -10.32 -32.04 -20.16
N ASN A 426 -9.66 -31.13 -19.47
CA ASN A 426 -8.21 -31.21 -19.21
C ASN A 426 -7.94 -31.60 -17.76
N LYS A 427 -7.35 -32.79 -17.57
CA LYS A 427 -7.01 -33.34 -16.25
C LYS A 427 -5.55 -33.11 -15.87
N THR A 428 -4.66 -33.07 -16.86
CA THR A 428 -3.23 -32.91 -16.68
C THR A 428 -2.66 -31.93 -17.70
N TYR A 429 -1.52 -31.34 -17.36
CA TYR A 429 -0.70 -30.53 -18.26
C TYR A 429 0.45 -31.39 -18.80
N LYS A 430 0.50 -31.53 -20.13
CA LYS A 430 1.49 -32.35 -20.85
C LYS A 430 1.60 -33.80 -20.34
N LYS A 431 0.57 -34.34 -19.66
CA LYS A 431 0.58 -35.65 -18.98
C LYS A 431 1.66 -35.83 -17.92
N THR A 432 2.39 -34.79 -17.55
CA THR A 432 3.52 -34.86 -16.60
C THR A 432 3.26 -34.04 -15.36
N HIS A 433 2.39 -33.04 -15.46
CA HIS A 433 2.12 -32.08 -14.39
C HIS A 433 0.63 -31.90 -14.13
N ILE A 434 0.29 -31.51 -12.91
CA ILE A 434 -1.04 -31.02 -12.53
C ILE A 434 -0.91 -29.62 -11.93
N PHE A 435 -2.06 -28.93 -11.84
CA PHE A 435 -2.19 -27.67 -11.13
C PHE A 435 -3.22 -27.83 -10.03
N ILE A 436 -2.88 -27.44 -8.81
CA ILE A 436 -3.81 -27.45 -7.66
C ILE A 436 -3.78 -26.10 -6.95
N PHE A 437 -4.86 -25.76 -6.24
CA PHE A 437 -4.80 -24.61 -5.34
C PHE A 437 -3.96 -24.97 -4.11
N GLU A 438 -3.19 -24.01 -3.59
CA GLU A 438 -2.33 -24.22 -2.41
C GLU A 438 -3.14 -24.69 -1.18
N GLU A 439 -4.39 -24.25 -1.05
CA GLU A 439 -5.30 -24.71 0.02
C GLU A 439 -5.69 -26.20 -0.07
N ASP A 440 -5.42 -26.87 -1.20
CA ASP A 440 -5.63 -28.31 -1.39
C ASP A 440 -4.33 -29.13 -1.24
N GLU A 441 -3.21 -28.50 -0.84
CA GLU A 441 -1.91 -29.17 -0.67
C GLU A 441 -1.98 -30.32 0.35
N GLU A 442 -2.78 -30.20 1.42
CA GLU A 442 -2.98 -31.28 2.39
C GLU A 442 -3.57 -32.56 1.77
N LYS A 443 -4.29 -32.44 0.64
CA LYS A 443 -4.88 -33.58 -0.09
C LYS A 443 -4.00 -34.08 -1.24
N LEU A 444 -2.78 -33.56 -1.35
CA LEU A 444 -1.88 -33.89 -2.45
C LEU A 444 -1.69 -35.41 -2.67
N PRO A 445 -1.56 -36.26 -1.63
CA PRO A 445 -1.44 -37.70 -1.84
C PRO A 445 -2.66 -38.32 -2.55
N GLU A 446 -3.88 -37.90 -2.20
CA GLU A 446 -5.12 -38.38 -2.84
C GLU A 446 -5.21 -37.86 -4.28
N ILE A 447 -4.84 -36.61 -4.50
CA ILE A 447 -4.85 -35.97 -5.81
C ILE A 447 -3.85 -36.64 -6.76
N LEU A 448 -2.63 -36.95 -6.28
CA LEU A 448 -1.61 -37.64 -7.07
C LEU A 448 -2.05 -39.06 -7.45
N ASN A 449 -2.73 -39.78 -6.55
CA ASN A 449 -3.30 -41.08 -6.88
C ASN A 449 -4.32 -40.98 -8.02
N ILE A 450 -5.23 -40.00 -7.97
CA ILE A 450 -6.19 -39.74 -9.04
C ILE A 450 -5.47 -39.33 -10.34
N ALA A 451 -4.47 -38.45 -10.26
CA ALA A 451 -3.71 -37.99 -11.42
C ALA A 451 -2.92 -39.13 -12.09
N LYS A 452 -2.35 -40.06 -11.31
CA LYS A 452 -1.66 -41.26 -11.81
C LYS A 452 -2.63 -42.21 -12.51
N ILE A 453 -3.84 -42.41 -11.95
CA ILE A 453 -4.89 -43.22 -12.58
C ILE A 453 -5.39 -42.56 -13.87
N ASP A 454 -5.61 -41.26 -13.87
CA ASP A 454 -6.06 -40.48 -15.04
C ASP A 454 -4.98 -40.32 -16.12
N ASN A 455 -3.70 -40.43 -15.76
CA ASN A 455 -2.56 -40.51 -16.69
C ASN A 455 -2.36 -41.92 -17.26
N GLY A 456 -2.79 -42.94 -16.53
CA GLY A 456 -2.95 -44.29 -17.05
C GLY A 456 -3.94 -44.26 -18.20
N HIS A 457 -3.61 -44.94 -19.30
CA HIS A 457 -4.47 -45.01 -20.48
C HIS A 457 -5.91 -45.30 -20.06
N GLY A 458 -6.85 -44.44 -20.47
CA GLY A 458 -8.26 -44.78 -20.38
C GLY A 458 -8.43 -46.19 -20.93
N HIS A 459 -9.14 -47.05 -20.20
CA HIS A 459 -9.43 -48.41 -20.64
C HIS A 459 -9.92 -48.40 -22.09
N SER A 460 -9.02 -48.66 -23.03
CA SER A 460 -9.39 -49.28 -24.30
C SER A 460 -9.61 -50.75 -23.99
N GLY A 461 -10.76 -51.05 -23.39
CA GLY A 461 -11.44 -52.26 -23.81
C GLY A 461 -11.65 -52.18 -25.33
N PRO A 462 -11.79 -53.31 -26.04
CA PRO A 462 -12.03 -53.30 -27.47
C PRO A 462 -13.17 -52.34 -27.78
N LYS A 463 -12.92 -51.34 -28.65
CA LYS A 463 -13.96 -50.40 -29.09
C LYS A 463 -15.05 -51.21 -29.78
N ARG A 464 -16.14 -51.50 -29.05
CA ARG A 464 -17.39 -52.02 -29.59
C ARG A 464 -17.80 -51.13 -30.77
N ARG A 465 -17.67 -51.62 -32.00
CA ARG A 465 -17.91 -50.82 -33.20
C ARG A 465 -19.39 -50.89 -33.50
N ILE A 466 -20.10 -49.76 -33.41
CA ILE A 466 -21.52 -49.74 -33.78
C ILE A 466 -21.61 -49.62 -35.29
N VAL A 467 -22.06 -50.68 -35.94
CA VAL A 467 -22.32 -50.72 -37.39
C VAL A 467 -23.81 -50.64 -37.67
N THR A 468 -24.18 -50.19 -38.86
CA THR A 468 -25.58 -50.15 -39.31
C THR A 468 -25.82 -51.28 -40.29
N VAL A 469 -26.77 -52.16 -40.00
CA VAL A 469 -27.15 -53.27 -40.88
C VAL A 469 -28.46 -52.98 -41.60
N GLN A 470 -28.52 -53.37 -42.86
CA GLN A 470 -29.74 -53.43 -43.67
C GLN A 470 -30.25 -54.88 -43.66
N ILE A 471 -31.49 -55.06 -43.25
CA ILE A 471 -32.13 -56.37 -43.06
C ILE A 471 -33.34 -56.46 -43.99
N ASP A 472 -33.49 -57.61 -44.65
CA ASP A 472 -34.68 -57.90 -45.46
C ASP A 472 -35.90 -58.08 -44.54
N LYS A 473 -36.99 -57.35 -44.77
CA LYS A 473 -38.15 -57.41 -43.88
C LYS A 473 -38.93 -58.74 -43.96
N THR A 474 -38.77 -59.52 -45.04
CA THR A 474 -39.50 -60.76 -45.28
C THR A 474 -38.72 -61.98 -44.77
N THR A 475 -37.40 -62.00 -44.97
CA THR A 475 -36.55 -63.13 -44.53
C THR A 475 -35.84 -62.86 -43.21
N ASN A 476 -35.83 -61.61 -42.74
CA ASN A 476 -35.13 -61.12 -41.54
C ASN A 476 -33.61 -61.39 -41.55
N GLN A 477 -33.02 -61.57 -42.73
CA GLN A 477 -31.58 -61.76 -42.90
C GLN A 477 -30.87 -60.43 -43.15
N ILE A 478 -29.64 -60.29 -42.63
CA ILE A 478 -28.79 -59.12 -42.89
C ILE A 478 -28.32 -59.20 -44.35
N ILE A 479 -28.68 -58.19 -45.13
CA ILE A 479 -28.29 -58.04 -46.53
C ILE A 479 -26.93 -57.36 -46.63
N ASN A 480 -26.75 -56.26 -45.89
CA ASN A 480 -25.53 -55.43 -45.93
C ASN A 480 -25.17 -54.91 -44.54
N THR A 481 -23.88 -54.77 -44.28
CA THR A 481 -23.33 -54.12 -43.08
C THR A 481 -22.55 -52.87 -43.48
N PHE A 482 -22.84 -51.75 -42.84
CA PHE A 482 -22.24 -50.44 -43.13
C PHE A 482 -21.53 -49.90 -41.90
N GLU A 483 -20.45 -49.14 -42.13
CA GLU A 483 -19.67 -48.57 -41.02
C GLU A 483 -20.46 -47.58 -40.17
N SER A 484 -21.48 -46.95 -40.75
CA SER A 484 -22.43 -46.06 -40.07
C SER A 484 -23.71 -45.88 -40.91
N GLY A 485 -24.76 -45.31 -40.31
CA GLY A 485 -25.97 -44.96 -41.06
C GLY A 485 -25.74 -43.92 -42.16
N TYR A 486 -24.70 -43.09 -42.01
CA TYR A 486 -24.29 -42.13 -43.04
C TYR A 486 -23.61 -42.82 -44.22
N ASP A 487 -22.79 -43.84 -43.96
CA ASP A 487 -22.20 -44.70 -45.00
C ASP A 487 -23.30 -45.47 -45.76
N ALA A 488 -24.28 -46.04 -45.04
CA ALA A 488 -25.45 -46.67 -45.64
C ALA A 488 -26.24 -45.70 -46.54
N SER A 489 -26.44 -44.46 -46.09
CA SER A 489 -27.10 -43.40 -46.87
C SER A 489 -26.38 -43.11 -48.19
N LYS A 490 -25.05 -43.01 -48.16
CA LYS A 490 -24.25 -42.77 -49.37
C LYS A 490 -24.26 -43.95 -50.33
N LYS A 491 -24.01 -45.16 -49.84
CA LYS A 491 -23.90 -46.38 -50.67
C LYS A 491 -25.24 -46.78 -51.29
N LEU A 492 -26.33 -46.68 -50.54
CA LEU A 492 -27.69 -47.01 -51.02
C LEU A 492 -28.39 -45.83 -51.73
N LYS A 493 -27.77 -44.64 -51.73
CA LYS A 493 -28.38 -43.38 -52.21
C LYS A 493 -29.74 -43.08 -51.55
N PHE A 494 -29.88 -43.44 -50.28
CA PHE A 494 -31.07 -43.25 -49.45
C PHE A 494 -30.90 -42.01 -48.57
N LYS A 495 -32.00 -41.34 -48.18
CA LYS A 495 -31.90 -40.21 -47.26
C LYS A 495 -31.49 -40.70 -45.87
N TYR A 496 -30.42 -40.11 -45.32
CA TYR A 496 -29.91 -40.42 -43.97
C TYR A 496 -30.99 -40.32 -42.89
N SER A 497 -31.88 -39.33 -42.98
CA SER A 497 -32.97 -39.15 -42.02
C SER A 497 -33.92 -40.35 -41.94
N GLY A 498 -34.22 -41.00 -43.07
CA GLY A 498 -35.06 -42.19 -43.11
C GLY A 498 -34.39 -43.41 -42.48
N ILE A 499 -33.10 -43.61 -42.77
CA ILE A 499 -32.28 -44.67 -42.15
C ILE A 499 -32.19 -44.44 -40.64
N ASN A 500 -31.91 -43.21 -40.20
CA ASN A 500 -31.79 -42.89 -38.78
C ASN A 500 -33.11 -43.05 -38.01
N GLN A 501 -34.24 -42.67 -38.59
CA GLN A 501 -35.55 -42.92 -37.97
C GLN A 501 -35.85 -44.42 -37.84
N CYS A 502 -35.48 -45.22 -38.83
CA CYS A 502 -35.64 -46.67 -38.79
C CYS A 502 -34.72 -47.31 -37.72
N CYS A 503 -33.44 -46.92 -37.67
CA CYS A 503 -32.53 -47.39 -36.61
C CYS A 503 -33.03 -47.02 -35.21
N ASN A 504 -33.54 -45.79 -35.03
CA ASN A 504 -34.08 -45.36 -33.74
C ASN A 504 -35.38 -46.07 -33.38
N TYR A 505 -36.21 -46.46 -34.36
CA TYR A 505 -37.41 -47.27 -34.09
C TYR A 505 -37.05 -48.59 -33.36
N TYR A 506 -35.98 -49.26 -33.80
CA TYR A 506 -35.52 -50.53 -33.24
C TYR A 506 -34.53 -50.40 -32.08
N LYS A 507 -34.18 -49.17 -31.69
CA LYS A 507 -33.33 -48.90 -30.52
C LYS A 507 -34.09 -49.00 -29.20
N TYR A 508 -35.40 -48.77 -29.23
CA TYR A 508 -36.27 -48.75 -28.05
C TYR A 508 -37.29 -49.89 -28.09
N ASN A 509 -37.63 -50.41 -26.91
CA ASN A 509 -38.76 -51.32 -26.73
C ASN A 509 -40.09 -50.54 -26.87
N ASP A 510 -41.22 -51.24 -27.03
CA ASP A 510 -42.51 -50.60 -27.31
C ASP A 510 -42.95 -49.61 -26.20
N GLU A 511 -42.60 -49.86 -24.94
CA GLU A 511 -42.97 -49.00 -23.80
C GLU A 511 -42.20 -47.67 -23.75
N ASP A 512 -40.96 -47.64 -24.23
CA ASP A 512 -40.07 -46.46 -24.16
C ASP A 512 -39.97 -45.70 -25.50
N ARG A 513 -40.74 -46.12 -26.52
CA ARG A 513 -40.59 -45.59 -27.89
C ARG A 513 -41.11 -44.14 -28.01
N PRO A 514 -40.26 -43.17 -28.41
CA PRO A 514 -40.72 -41.81 -28.66
C PRO A 514 -41.74 -41.74 -29.82
N LYS A 515 -42.82 -40.96 -29.64
CA LYS A 515 -43.91 -40.80 -30.64
C LYS A 515 -43.42 -40.31 -32.02
N CYS A 516 -42.23 -39.73 -32.12
CA CYS A 516 -41.66 -39.21 -33.37
C CYS A 516 -40.94 -40.26 -34.23
N TYR A 517 -40.62 -41.45 -33.69
CA TYR A 517 -39.96 -42.53 -34.44
C TYR A 517 -40.96 -43.63 -34.77
N LYS A 518 -41.71 -43.44 -35.86
CA LYS A 518 -42.78 -44.36 -36.28
C LYS A 518 -42.38 -45.31 -37.42
N LEU A 519 -41.17 -45.15 -37.95
CA LEU A 519 -40.78 -45.77 -39.21
C LEU A 519 -40.17 -47.16 -39.01
N LYS A 520 -41.02 -48.19 -39.02
CA LYS A 520 -40.61 -49.60 -38.86
C LYS A 520 -39.77 -50.13 -40.02
N THR A 521 -39.96 -49.63 -41.24
CA THR A 521 -39.13 -49.98 -42.40
C THR A 521 -38.88 -48.74 -43.26
N TYR A 522 -37.73 -48.66 -43.92
CA TYR A 522 -37.40 -47.60 -44.87
C TYR A 522 -37.06 -48.20 -46.23
N ASN A 523 -37.75 -47.75 -47.28
CA ASN A 523 -37.62 -48.28 -48.65
C ASN A 523 -37.73 -49.82 -48.73
N GLY A 524 -38.59 -50.41 -47.89
CA GLY A 524 -38.80 -51.87 -47.86
C GLY A 524 -37.84 -52.66 -46.98
N PHE A 525 -36.84 -52.03 -46.37
CA PHE A 525 -35.84 -52.68 -45.52
C PHE A 525 -35.92 -52.25 -44.06
N ILE A 526 -35.43 -53.11 -43.17
CA ILE A 526 -35.20 -52.78 -41.76
C ILE A 526 -33.76 -52.28 -41.62
N PHE A 527 -33.55 -51.14 -40.95
CA PHE A 527 -32.21 -50.68 -40.58
C PHE A 527 -32.04 -50.72 -39.08
N LYS A 528 -30.97 -51.36 -38.61
CA LYS A 528 -30.66 -51.48 -37.16
C LYS A 528 -29.19 -51.18 -36.90
N GLN A 529 -28.90 -50.57 -35.75
CA GLN A 529 -27.54 -50.44 -35.25
C GLN A 529 -27.23 -51.63 -34.35
N ILE A 530 -26.16 -52.35 -34.67
CA ILE A 530 -25.68 -53.48 -33.87
C ILE A 530 -24.23 -53.22 -33.45
N VAL A 531 -23.85 -53.82 -32.34
CA VAL A 531 -22.47 -53.79 -31.86
C VAL A 531 -21.75 -54.95 -32.52
N GLU A 532 -20.70 -54.62 -33.26
CA GLU A 532 -19.70 -55.56 -33.80
C GLU A 532 -18.56 -55.77 -32.80
#